data_AF-A0A6B3CGZ9-F1
#
_entry.id   AF-A0A6B3CGZ9-F1
#
_cell.length_a   1.000
_cell.length_b   1.000
_cell.length_c   1.000
_cell.angle_alpha   90.00
_cell.angle_beta   90.00
_cell.angle_gamma   90.00
#
_symmetry.space_group_name_H-M   'P 1'
#
loop_
_entity.id
_entity.type
_entity.pdbx_description
1 polymer ?
#
loop_
_entity_poly.entity_id
_entity_poly.type
_entity_poly.pdbx_seq_one_letter_code
_entity_poly.pdbx_strand_id
1 'polypeptide(L)'
;VPALRSAVPLAVRGAAVVLTGWGPPERCATAAVLQVAARLADTARPPRTEPGRWRPTLRDDLEDVAARAGLKPDGSGRVSCPFGYADVGSAVRGLLSTGLFDAAVRATDRSQVEKEVAEALHPYQREDGTVWMPNVFRYLVCVT
;
A
#
# COMPACT_ATOMS: atom_id res chain seq x y z
N VAL A 1 8.32 9.57 8.44
CA VAL A 1 9.32 10.68 8.49
C VAL A 1 10.31 10.52 9.64
N PRO A 2 9.92 10.31 10.92
CA PRO A 2 10.89 10.17 12.01
C PRO A 2 11.96 9.09 11.76
N ALA A 3 11.53 7.89 11.32
CA ALA A 3 12.44 6.80 10.96
C ALA A 3 13.43 7.17 9.85
N LEU A 4 12.99 7.95 8.85
CA LEU A 4 13.86 8.38 7.77
C LEU A 4 14.85 9.45 8.26
N ARG A 5 14.40 10.40 9.08
CA ARG A 5 15.27 11.43 9.70
C ARG A 5 16.35 10.84 10.59
N SER A 6 16.08 9.73 11.28
CA SER A 6 17.10 9.02 12.07
C SER A 6 18.05 8.19 11.22
N ALA A 7 17.60 7.69 10.06
CA ALA A 7 18.41 6.82 9.21
C ALA A 7 19.32 7.59 8.25
N VAL A 8 18.86 8.71 7.69
CA VAL A 8 19.62 9.49 6.69
C VAL A 8 21.03 9.88 7.17
N PRO A 9 21.24 10.38 8.41
CA PRO A 9 22.57 10.71 8.91
C PRO A 9 23.53 9.52 9.05
N LEU A 10 23.02 8.28 9.03
CA LEU A 10 23.83 7.06 9.13
C LEU A 10 24.38 6.61 7.77
N ALA A 11 23.87 7.16 6.66
CA ALA A 11 24.36 6.86 5.33
C ALA A 11 25.64 7.65 5.02
N VAL A 12 26.47 7.11 4.11
CA VAL A 12 27.61 7.86 3.57
C VAL A 12 27.10 9.08 2.80
N ARG A 13 27.84 10.19 2.85
CA ARG A 13 27.49 11.41 2.10
C ARG A 13 27.36 11.10 0.60
N GLY A 14 26.32 11.63 -0.04
CA GLY A 14 26.02 11.36 -1.45
C GLY A 14 25.45 9.97 -1.74
N ALA A 15 25.03 9.20 -0.73
CA ALA A 15 24.36 7.92 -0.94
C ALA A 15 23.01 8.11 -1.63
N ALA A 16 22.67 7.17 -2.53
CA ALA A 16 21.35 7.09 -3.12
C ALA A 16 20.33 6.55 -2.11
N VAL A 17 19.21 7.25 -1.96
CA VAL A 17 18.06 6.84 -1.16
C VAL A 17 16.84 6.77 -2.07
N VAL A 18 16.23 5.59 -2.17
CA VAL A 18 15.03 5.39 -2.98
C VAL A 18 13.81 5.32 -2.08
N LEU A 19 12.88 6.26 -2.26
CA LEU A 19 11.57 6.25 -1.62
C LEU A 19 10.55 5.67 -2.60
N THR A 20 9.65 4.83 -2.12
CA THR A 20 8.56 4.28 -2.93
C THR A 20 7.23 4.47 -2.24
N GLY A 21 6.19 4.58 -3.05
CA GLY A 21 4.80 4.65 -2.62
C GLY A 21 3.87 4.22 -3.74
N TRP A 22 2.59 4.15 -3.41
CA TRP A 22 1.55 3.87 -4.39
C TRP A 22 1.52 4.93 -5.50
N GLY A 23 1.11 4.49 -6.69
CA GLY A 23 0.70 5.39 -7.75
C GLY A 23 -0.69 5.98 -7.48
N PRO A 24 -1.24 6.74 -8.45
CA PRO A 24 -2.62 7.21 -8.37
C PRO A 24 -3.57 6.03 -8.12
N PRO A 25 -4.53 6.14 -7.19
CA PRO A 25 -5.41 5.02 -6.82
C PRO A 25 -6.25 4.53 -8.01
N GLU A 26 -6.60 5.40 -8.96
CA GLU A 26 -7.33 5.03 -10.18
C GLU A 26 -6.51 4.13 -11.13
N ARG A 27 -5.19 4.02 -10.89
CA ARG A 27 -4.27 3.15 -11.62
C ARG A 27 -3.82 1.94 -10.80
N CYS A 28 -4.42 1.72 -9.63
CA CYS A 28 -4.08 0.62 -8.73
C CYS A 28 -5.33 -0.18 -8.39
N ALA A 29 -5.50 -1.34 -9.02
CA ALA A 29 -6.62 -2.25 -8.75
C ALA A 29 -6.73 -2.60 -7.26
N THR A 30 -5.59 -2.77 -6.57
CA THR A 30 -5.56 -3.10 -5.14
C THR A 30 -6.15 -1.98 -4.27
N ALA A 31 -6.24 -0.73 -4.75
CA ALA A 31 -6.86 0.36 -4.00
C ALA A 31 -8.34 0.06 -3.67
N ALA A 32 -9.10 -0.52 -4.61
CA ALA A 32 -10.50 -0.91 -4.37
C ALA A 32 -10.62 -2.02 -3.31
N VAL A 33 -9.71 -3.00 -3.35
CA VAL A 33 -9.69 -4.09 -2.37
C VAL A 33 -9.31 -3.58 -0.97
N LEU A 34 -8.38 -2.62 -0.88
CA LEU A 34 -7.99 -2.02 0.40
C LEU A 34 -9.08 -1.14 1.02
N GLN A 35 -10.05 -0.65 0.24
CA GLN A 35 -11.22 0.04 0.79
C GLN A 35 -12.10 -0.87 1.64
N VAL A 36 -12.05 -2.20 1.44
CA VAL A 36 -12.72 -3.17 2.32
C VAL A 36 -12.22 -3.03 3.77
N ALA A 37 -10.90 -2.88 3.96
CA ALA A 37 -10.32 -2.70 5.29
C ALA A 37 -10.87 -1.44 5.98
N ALA A 38 -10.93 -0.34 5.24
CA ALA A 38 -11.46 0.93 5.72
C ALA A 38 -12.93 0.82 6.12
N ARG A 39 -13.77 0.28 5.24
CA ARG A 39 -15.21 0.13 5.47
C ARG A 39 -15.50 -0.72 6.71
N LEU A 40 -14.85 -1.89 6.83
CA LEU A 40 -15.09 -2.82 7.93
C LEU A 40 -14.56 -2.30 9.27
N ALA A 41 -13.44 -1.57 9.26
CA ALA A 41 -12.90 -0.96 10.48
C ALA A 41 -13.81 0.19 10.99
N ASP A 42 -14.37 1.00 10.09
CA ASP A 42 -15.19 2.17 10.47
C ASP A 42 -16.59 1.77 10.97
N THR A 43 -17.13 0.64 10.51
CA THR A 43 -18.46 0.17 10.93
C THR A 43 -18.56 -0.18 12.43
N ALA A 44 -17.44 -0.37 13.12
CA ALA A 44 -17.44 -0.79 14.53
C ALA A 44 -17.19 0.33 15.56
N ARG A 45 -16.57 1.46 15.19
CA ARG A 45 -16.19 2.53 16.14
C ARG A 45 -15.87 3.84 15.40
N PRO A 46 -16.11 5.04 15.98
CA PRO A 46 -15.64 6.30 15.41
C PRO A 46 -14.12 6.28 15.18
N PRO A 47 -13.63 6.94 14.12
CA PRO A 47 -12.27 6.76 13.63
C PRO A 47 -11.26 7.23 14.68
N ARG A 48 -10.50 6.29 15.23
CA ARG A 48 -9.20 6.57 15.82
C ARG A 48 -8.18 6.58 14.70
N THR A 49 -7.26 7.54 14.75
CA THR A 49 -6.11 7.62 13.83
C THR A 49 -5.13 6.49 14.16
N GLU A 50 -5.51 5.25 13.86
CA GLU A 50 -4.70 4.07 14.11
C GLU A 50 -3.56 4.01 13.06
N PRO A 51 -2.31 3.80 13.49
CA PRO A 51 -1.21 3.49 12.59
C PRO A 51 -1.54 2.26 11.75
N GLY A 52 -1.25 2.31 10.44
CA GLY A 52 -1.44 1.16 9.53
C GLY A 52 -2.72 1.18 8.70
N ARG A 53 -3.60 2.17 8.87
CA ARG A 53 -4.74 2.36 7.95
C ARG A 53 -4.25 2.74 6.56
N TRP A 54 -4.69 2.02 5.55
CA TRP A 54 -4.43 2.41 4.17
C TRP A 54 -5.07 3.78 3.88
N ARG A 55 -4.31 4.64 3.19
CA ARG A 55 -4.80 5.87 2.60
C ARG A 55 -4.23 6.03 1.20
N PRO A 56 -4.95 6.67 0.27
CA PRO A 56 -4.40 7.05 -1.03
C PRO A 56 -3.16 7.93 -0.85
N THR A 57 -2.15 7.73 -1.70
CA THR A 57 -0.99 8.61 -1.81
C THR A 57 -1.36 9.84 -2.64
N LEU A 58 -1.03 11.03 -2.14
CA LEU A 58 -1.13 12.26 -2.90
C LEU A 58 0.02 12.39 -3.90
N ARG A 59 -0.15 13.28 -4.86
CA ARG A 59 0.77 13.47 -5.99
C ARG A 59 2.21 13.66 -5.54
N ASP A 60 2.43 14.49 -4.52
CA ASP A 60 3.75 14.97 -4.09
C ASP A 60 4.18 14.40 -2.73
N ASP A 61 3.52 13.32 -2.26
CA ASP A 61 3.74 12.75 -0.92
C ASP A 61 5.20 12.29 -0.70
N LEU A 62 5.84 11.72 -1.73
CA LEU A 62 7.22 11.22 -1.63
C LEU A 62 8.21 12.38 -1.54
N GLU A 63 7.98 13.42 -2.34
CA GLU A 63 8.75 14.65 -2.36
C GLU A 63 8.68 15.36 -1.00
N ASP A 64 7.47 15.46 -0.42
CA ASP A 64 7.27 16.02 0.92
C ASP A 64 7.94 15.19 2.01
N VAL A 65 7.91 13.86 1.92
CA VAL A 65 8.64 12.98 2.84
C VAL A 65 10.15 13.20 2.73
N ALA A 66 10.69 13.31 1.52
CA ALA A 66 12.10 13.52 1.26
C ALA A 66 12.57 14.88 1.80
N ALA A 67 11.85 15.95 1.49
CA ALA A 67 12.17 17.30 1.95
C ALA A 67 12.21 17.38 3.48
N ARG A 68 11.22 16.80 4.17
CA ARG A 68 11.20 16.76 5.64
C ARG A 68 12.31 15.87 6.25
N ALA A 69 12.92 15.01 5.45
CA ALA A 69 14.06 14.19 5.84
C ALA A 69 15.42 14.80 5.45
N GLY A 70 15.44 15.97 4.80
CA GLY A 70 16.67 16.61 4.35
C GLY A 70 17.29 15.98 3.09
N LEU A 71 16.56 15.11 2.41
CA LEU A 71 17.00 14.45 1.19
C LEU A 71 16.80 15.36 -0.03
N LYS A 72 17.72 15.28 -0.99
CA LYS A 72 17.64 16.04 -2.25
C LYS A 72 17.17 15.13 -3.39
N PRO A 73 16.02 15.39 -4.02
CA PRO A 73 15.57 14.64 -5.19
C PRO A 73 16.59 14.70 -6.34
N ASP A 74 16.83 13.55 -6.97
CA ASP A 74 17.76 13.37 -8.10
C ASP A 74 17.09 12.64 -9.28
N GLY A 75 15.88 12.11 -9.09
CA GLY A 75 15.09 11.52 -10.17
C GLY A 75 13.80 10.91 -9.65
N SER A 76 12.83 10.68 -10.53
CA SER A 76 11.59 10.00 -10.17
C SER A 76 11.05 9.20 -11.34
N GLY A 77 10.17 8.26 -11.04
CA GLY A 77 9.50 7.48 -12.07
C GLY A 77 8.31 6.70 -11.55
N ARG A 78 7.80 5.85 -12.44
CA ARG A 78 6.69 4.93 -12.18
C ARG A 78 7.08 3.55 -12.67
N VAL A 79 6.66 2.53 -11.94
CA VAL A 79 6.89 1.13 -12.29
C VAL A 79 5.56 0.39 -12.29
N SER A 80 5.33 -0.42 -13.32
CA SER A 80 4.23 -1.40 -13.32
C SER A 80 4.56 -2.48 -12.30
N CYS A 81 3.71 -2.66 -11.30
CA CYS A 81 3.89 -3.62 -10.21
C CYS A 81 2.59 -4.42 -10.01
N PRO A 82 2.20 -5.25 -10.99
CA PRO A 82 1.01 -6.05 -10.87
C PRO A 82 1.16 -7.09 -9.74
N PHE A 83 0.08 -7.31 -8.99
CA PHE A 83 0.02 -8.41 -8.04
C PHE A 83 -0.65 -9.60 -8.71
N GLY A 84 0.13 -10.66 -8.92
CA GLY A 84 -0.33 -11.93 -9.49
C GLY A 84 -0.39 -13.01 -8.42
N TYR A 85 -1.48 -13.77 -8.39
CA TYR A 85 -1.67 -14.91 -7.51
C TYR A 85 -2.21 -16.10 -8.28
N ALA A 86 -1.87 -17.31 -7.81
CA ALA A 86 -2.31 -18.56 -8.42
C ALA A 86 -3.84 -18.73 -8.38
N ASP A 87 -4.49 -18.21 -7.34
CA ASP A 87 -5.92 -18.33 -7.09
C ASP A 87 -6.40 -17.27 -6.09
N VAL A 88 -7.73 -17.16 -5.90
CA VAL A 88 -8.35 -16.21 -4.95
C VAL A 88 -7.93 -16.47 -3.51
N GLY A 89 -7.82 -17.72 -3.08
CA GLY A 89 -7.37 -18.05 -1.73
C GLY A 89 -5.92 -17.60 -1.47
N SER A 90 -5.05 -17.77 -2.47
CA SER A 90 -3.67 -17.27 -2.46
C SER A 90 -3.62 -15.73 -2.42
N ALA A 91 -4.49 -15.05 -3.17
CA ALA A 91 -4.61 -13.59 -3.14
C ALA A 91 -5.08 -13.07 -1.79
N VAL A 92 -6.12 -13.68 -1.19
CA VAL A 92 -6.63 -13.35 0.14
C VAL A 92 -5.51 -13.49 1.18
N ARG A 93 -4.80 -14.64 1.21
CA ARG A 93 -3.68 -14.83 2.15
C ARG A 93 -2.57 -13.80 1.98
N GLY A 94 -2.20 -13.50 0.74
CA GLY A 94 -1.17 -12.50 0.42
C GLY A 94 -1.55 -11.09 0.88
N LEU A 95 -2.79 -10.68 0.60
CA LEU A 95 -3.30 -9.37 0.99
C LEU A 95 -3.44 -9.23 2.52
N LEU A 96 -3.96 -10.25 3.21
CA LEU A 96 -4.06 -10.21 4.67
C LEU A 96 -2.69 -10.18 5.35
N SER A 97 -1.66 -10.77 4.74
CA SER A 97 -0.29 -10.75 5.27
C SER A 97 0.36 -9.35 5.28
N THR A 98 -0.25 -8.35 4.63
CA THR A 98 0.23 -6.96 4.66
C THR A 98 -0.01 -6.26 6.01
N GLY A 99 -0.88 -6.81 6.86
CA GLY A 99 -1.33 -6.17 8.10
C GLY A 99 -2.31 -4.99 7.89
N LEU A 100 -2.58 -4.59 6.65
CA LEU A 100 -3.50 -3.47 6.34
C LEU A 100 -4.95 -3.77 6.71
N PHE A 101 -5.30 -5.05 6.87
CA PHE A 101 -6.63 -5.52 7.24
C PHE A 101 -6.78 -5.78 8.74
N ASP A 102 -5.71 -5.65 9.54
CA ASP A 102 -5.75 -6.06 10.96
C ASP A 102 -6.77 -5.27 11.78
N ALA A 103 -6.97 -3.98 11.47
CA ALA A 103 -7.99 -3.17 12.12
C ALA A 103 -9.40 -3.67 11.80
N ALA A 104 -9.66 -4.08 10.55
CA ALA A 104 -10.93 -4.67 10.16
C ALA A 104 -11.15 -6.02 10.86
N VAL A 105 -10.12 -6.87 10.93
CA VAL A 105 -10.19 -8.17 11.62
C VAL A 105 -10.49 -8.00 13.11
N ARG A 106 -9.90 -6.98 13.77
CA ARG A 106 -10.21 -6.66 15.18
C ARG A 106 -11.62 -6.11 15.37
N ALA A 107 -12.14 -5.37 14.40
CA ALA A 107 -13.46 -4.73 14.44
C ALA A 107 -14.61 -5.72 14.18
N THR A 108 -14.37 -6.72 13.32
CA THR A 108 -15.32 -7.76 12.97
C THR A 108 -14.76 -9.13 13.36
N ASP A 109 -14.31 -9.92 12.39
CA ASP A 109 -13.61 -11.18 12.55
C ASP A 109 -12.87 -11.53 11.25
N ARG A 110 -11.94 -12.48 11.34
CA ARG A 110 -11.11 -12.87 10.20
C ARG A 110 -11.92 -13.46 9.04
N SER A 111 -12.95 -14.26 9.32
CA SER A 111 -13.74 -14.91 8.29
C SER A 111 -14.58 -13.92 7.48
N GLN A 112 -15.11 -12.88 8.12
CA GLN A 112 -15.81 -11.79 7.45
C GLN A 112 -14.87 -11.02 6.53
N VAL A 113 -13.68 -10.67 7.01
CA VAL A 113 -12.67 -9.97 6.19
C VAL A 113 -12.24 -10.81 4.99
N GLU A 114 -11.96 -12.10 5.18
CA GLU A 114 -11.57 -12.99 4.09
C GLU A 114 -12.64 -13.09 3.00
N LYS A 115 -13.92 -13.19 3.38
CA LYS A 115 -15.05 -13.20 2.42
C LYS A 115 -15.16 -11.91 1.63
N GLU A 116 -15.09 -10.77 2.30
CA GLU A 116 -15.24 -9.46 1.67
C GLU A 116 -14.04 -9.12 0.76
N VAL A 117 -12.84 -9.57 1.13
CA VAL A 117 -11.66 -9.48 0.25
C VAL A 117 -11.80 -10.41 -0.95
N ALA A 118 -12.25 -11.65 -0.77
CA ALA A 118 -12.51 -12.57 -1.88
C ALA A 118 -13.55 -11.99 -2.85
N GLU A 119 -14.62 -11.39 -2.33
CA GLU A 119 -15.65 -10.72 -3.12
C GLU A 119 -15.06 -9.55 -3.94
N ALA A 120 -14.26 -8.70 -3.30
CA ALA A 120 -13.60 -7.58 -3.96
C ALA A 120 -12.58 -8.01 -5.04
N LEU A 121 -12.15 -9.29 -5.03
CA LEU A 121 -11.21 -9.84 -6.01
C LEU A 121 -11.88 -10.37 -7.29
N HIS A 122 -13.20 -10.57 -7.31
CA HIS A 122 -13.91 -11.12 -8.48
C HIS A 122 -13.59 -10.39 -9.79
N PRO A 123 -13.53 -9.04 -9.87
CA PRO A 123 -13.21 -8.34 -11.11
C PRO A 123 -11.78 -8.59 -11.63
N TYR A 124 -10.90 -9.15 -10.80
CA TYR A 124 -9.49 -9.38 -11.09
C TYR A 124 -9.14 -10.85 -11.25
N GLN A 125 -10.12 -11.74 -11.09
CA GLN A 125 -9.98 -13.16 -11.37
C GLN A 125 -10.10 -13.40 -12.88
N ARG A 126 -9.16 -14.16 -13.43
CA ARG A 126 -9.15 -14.59 -14.84
C ARG A 126 -9.88 -15.92 -14.99
N GLU A 127 -10.22 -16.27 -16.22
CA GLU A 127 -10.91 -17.54 -16.55
C GLU A 127 -10.12 -18.79 -16.12
N ASP A 128 -8.78 -18.70 -16.10
CA ASP A 128 -7.89 -19.77 -15.64
C ASP A 128 -7.81 -19.89 -14.10
N GLY A 129 -8.59 -19.08 -13.37
CA GLY A 129 -8.64 -19.07 -11.91
C GLY A 129 -7.58 -18.19 -11.26
N THR A 130 -6.58 -17.70 -12.00
CA THR A 130 -5.55 -16.80 -11.47
C THR A 130 -6.12 -15.42 -11.14
N VAL A 131 -5.48 -14.71 -10.20
CA VAL A 131 -5.85 -13.33 -9.86
C VAL A 131 -4.75 -12.39 -10.33
N TRP A 132 -5.13 -11.34 -11.06
CA TRP A 132 -4.21 -10.35 -11.58
C TRP A 132 -4.70 -8.92 -11.33
N MET A 133 -4.04 -8.24 -10.39
CA MET A 133 -4.34 -6.84 -10.07
C MET A 133 -3.27 -5.92 -10.65
N PRO A 134 -3.57 -5.14 -11.71
CA PRO A 134 -2.63 -4.14 -12.20
C PRO A 134 -2.44 -3.04 -11.16
N ASN A 135 -1.20 -2.78 -10.76
CA ASN A 135 -0.86 -1.64 -9.93
C ASN A 135 0.33 -0.88 -10.50
N VAL A 136 0.43 0.40 -10.14
CA VAL A 136 1.56 1.25 -10.46
C VAL A 136 2.13 1.77 -9.15
N PHE A 137 3.45 1.72 -9.00
CA PHE A 137 4.16 2.33 -7.88
C PHE A 137 4.94 3.54 -8.39
N ARG A 138 5.05 4.56 -7.56
CA ARG A 138 5.98 5.67 -7.76
C ARG A 138 7.28 5.38 -7.02
N TYR A 139 8.37 5.88 -7.57
CA TYR A 139 9.62 5.98 -6.84
C TYR A 139 10.23 7.38 -7.00
N LEU A 140 10.96 7.80 -5.98
CA LEU A 140 11.75 9.02 -5.93
C LEU A 140 13.17 8.60 -5.52
N VAL A 141 14.14 8.88 -6.38
CA VAL A 141 15.56 8.75 -6.08
C VAL A 141 16.02 10.07 -5.48
N CYS A 142 16.69 9.99 -4.35
CA CYS A 142 17.29 11.13 -3.67
C CYS A 142 18.76 10.86 -3.36
N VAL A 143 19.47 11.92 -3.01
CA VAL A 143 20.81 11.85 -2.43
C VAL A 143 20.82 12.49 -1.04
N THR A 144 21.65 11.96 -0.14
CA THR A 144 21.89 12.49 1.22
C THR A 144 22.82 13.69 1.23
#